data_AF-A0A7S2F7E4-F1
#
_entry.id   AF-A0A7S2F7E4-F1
#
_cell.length_a   1.000
_cell.length_b   1.000
_cell.length_c   1.000
_cell.angle_alpha   90.00
_cell.angle_beta   90.00
_cell.angle_gamma   90.00
#
_symmetry.space_group_name_H-M   'P 1'
#
loop_
_entity.id
_entity.type
_entity.pdbx_description
1 polymer ?
#
loop_
_entity_poly.entity_id
_entity_poly.type
_entity_poly.pdbx_seq_one_letter_code
_entity_poly.pdbx_strand_id
1 'polypeptide(L)'
;NNSNNAQPSSSPSSLQASWSSNALFSGAYQGGAAFEVFCTQGRTPLANWRVAGPRGALKKTYVKAVRGYVYVLAGTGATRLCLPGESHRTCLLSQRYFVLQVLVPSGSAFSFELGVASETGERRR
;
A
#
# COMPACT_ATOMS: atom_id res chain seq x y z
N ASN A 1 44.90 1.38 -19.13
CA ASN A 1 44.37 0.02 -19.02
C ASN A 1 43.39 -0.04 -17.85
N ASN A 2 42.12 -0.13 -18.23
CA ASN A 2 40.87 -0.41 -17.51
C ASN A 2 40.78 -0.38 -15.97
N SER A 3 39.93 0.54 -15.51
CA SER A 3 39.00 0.58 -14.38
C SER A 3 38.59 -0.76 -13.74
N ASN A 4 38.89 -0.94 -12.45
CA ASN A 4 38.23 -1.95 -11.62
C ASN A 4 36.94 -1.36 -11.01
N ASN A 5 35.84 -1.64 -11.70
CA ASN A 5 34.47 -1.42 -11.26
C ASN A 5 34.14 -2.45 -10.17
N ALA A 6 34.20 -2.05 -8.91
CA ALA A 6 33.73 -2.89 -7.80
C ALA A 6 32.19 -2.95 -7.85
N GLN A 7 31.65 -4.03 -8.40
CA GLN A 7 30.25 -4.38 -8.17
C GLN A 7 30.04 -4.72 -6.68
N PRO A 8 29.06 -4.12 -5.98
CA PRO A 8 28.61 -4.67 -4.72
C PRO A 8 27.77 -5.93 -4.99
N SER A 9 28.37 -7.10 -4.81
CA SER A 9 27.67 -8.39 -4.85
C SER A 9 27.08 -8.71 -3.47
N SER A 10 25.90 -8.20 -3.17
CA SER A 10 25.08 -8.73 -2.08
C SER A 10 23.93 -9.52 -2.69
N SER A 11 24.16 -10.81 -2.96
CA SER A 11 23.08 -11.74 -3.30
C SER A 11 22.07 -11.74 -2.14
N PRO A 12 20.77 -11.47 -2.39
CA PRO A 12 19.77 -11.48 -1.34
C PRO A 12 19.70 -12.88 -0.71
N SER A 13 19.49 -12.94 0.61
CA SER A 13 19.35 -14.22 1.31
C SER A 13 18.21 -15.06 0.68
N SER A 14 18.28 -16.39 0.79
CA SER A 14 17.24 -17.28 0.22
C SER A 14 15.84 -16.99 0.78
N LEU A 15 15.73 -16.49 2.02
CA LEU A 15 14.50 -15.97 2.62
C LEU A 15 14.05 -14.67 1.93
N GLN A 16 15.00 -13.80 1.59
CA GLN A 16 14.80 -12.56 0.85
C GLN A 16 14.48 -12.80 -0.65
N ALA A 17 14.70 -14.00 -1.17
CA ALA A 17 14.27 -14.40 -2.52
C ALA A 17 12.88 -15.06 -2.53
N SER A 18 12.45 -15.64 -1.41
CA SER A 18 11.19 -16.39 -1.30
C SER A 18 9.96 -15.49 -1.10
N TRP A 19 10.06 -14.39 -0.35
CA TRP A 19 8.97 -13.41 -0.16
C TRP A 19 8.71 -12.50 -1.36
N SER A 20 9.67 -12.36 -2.27
CA SER A 20 9.70 -11.33 -3.31
C SER A 20 8.97 -11.75 -4.59
N SER A 21 8.81 -13.05 -4.84
CA SER A 21 8.06 -13.58 -6.00
C SER A 21 6.54 -13.43 -5.88
N ASN A 22 6.00 -13.21 -4.67
CA ASN A 22 4.56 -12.96 -4.43
C ASN A 22 4.25 -11.55 -3.89
N ALA A 23 5.25 -10.65 -3.88
CA ALA A 23 5.08 -9.29 -3.41
C ALA A 23 4.43 -8.39 -4.46
N LEU A 24 3.51 -7.52 -4.03
CA LEU A 24 2.69 -6.67 -4.91
C LEU A 24 3.50 -5.69 -5.78
N PHE A 25 4.65 -5.22 -5.26
CA PHE A 25 5.45 -4.14 -5.85
C PHE A 25 6.91 -4.53 -6.12
N SER A 26 7.22 -5.82 -6.19
CA SER A 26 8.62 -6.29 -6.36
C SER A 26 9.30 -5.82 -7.64
N GLY A 27 8.54 -5.56 -8.71
CA GLY A 27 9.06 -5.00 -9.96
C GLY A 27 8.90 -3.49 -10.11
N ALA A 28 8.33 -2.79 -9.12
CA ALA A 28 8.06 -1.36 -9.23
C ALA A 28 9.25 -0.53 -8.75
N TYR A 29 9.59 0.53 -9.48
CA TYR A 29 10.62 1.47 -9.06
C TYR A 29 10.16 2.29 -7.86
N GLN A 30 10.91 2.22 -6.76
CA GLN A 30 10.58 2.84 -5.47
C GLN A 30 11.54 3.99 -5.06
N GLY A 31 12.52 4.34 -5.89
CA GLY A 31 13.54 5.35 -5.60
C GLY A 31 13.12 6.80 -5.92
N GLY A 32 11.83 7.05 -6.14
CA GLY A 32 11.30 8.40 -6.36
C GLY A 32 11.11 9.19 -5.06
N ALA A 33 10.68 10.45 -5.16
CA ALA A 33 10.35 11.27 -4.00
C ALA A 33 9.21 10.68 -3.14
N ALA A 34 8.29 9.96 -3.78
CA ALA A 34 7.22 9.21 -3.13
C ALA A 34 6.86 7.98 -3.98
N PHE A 35 6.22 7.00 -3.36
CA PHE A 35 5.62 5.85 -4.03
C PHE A 35 4.11 5.86 -3.80
N GLU A 36 3.33 6.01 -4.88
CA GLU A 36 1.88 6.13 -4.79
C GLU A 36 1.24 4.73 -4.75
N VAL A 37 0.61 4.40 -3.62
CA VAL A 37 -0.02 3.10 -3.38
C VAL A 37 -1.52 3.12 -3.72
N PHE A 38 -2.13 4.30 -3.67
CA PHE A 38 -3.53 4.54 -3.97
C PHE A 38 -3.69 5.94 -4.54
N CYS A 39 -4.44 6.06 -5.63
CA CYS A 39 -4.83 7.33 -6.24
C CYS A 39 -6.34 7.36 -6.42
N THR A 40 -6.97 8.52 -6.28
CA THR A 40 -8.41 8.65 -6.59
C THR A 40 -8.68 8.77 -8.10
N GLN A 41 -7.61 8.96 -8.86
CA GLN A 41 -7.60 9.11 -10.32
C GLN A 41 -7.04 7.83 -10.99
N GLY A 42 -7.14 7.79 -12.31
CA GLY A 42 -6.72 6.62 -13.10
C GLY A 42 -7.82 5.58 -13.32
N ARG A 43 -7.48 4.55 -14.11
CA ARG A 43 -8.44 3.56 -14.65
C ARG A 43 -8.89 2.54 -13.60
N THR A 44 -7.98 2.06 -12.75
CA THR A 44 -8.25 0.97 -11.79
C THR A 44 -7.59 1.21 -10.43
N PRO A 45 -7.98 2.27 -9.69
CA PRO A 45 -7.35 2.63 -8.41
C PRO A 45 -7.52 1.59 -7.29
N LEU A 46 -8.49 0.67 -7.45
CA LEU A 46 -8.75 -0.42 -6.51
C LEU A 46 -8.22 -1.78 -6.98
N ALA A 47 -7.42 -1.85 -8.04
CA ALA A 47 -6.97 -3.11 -8.65
C ALA A 47 -6.34 -4.07 -7.63
N ASN A 48 -5.58 -3.53 -6.67
CA ASN A 48 -4.86 -4.29 -5.67
C ASN A 48 -5.52 -4.24 -4.29
N TRP A 49 -6.67 -3.56 -4.17
CA TRP A 49 -7.32 -3.26 -2.91
C TRP A 49 -8.59 -4.10 -2.76
N ARG A 50 -8.80 -4.69 -1.58
CA ARG A 50 -10.05 -5.40 -1.24
C ARG A 50 -10.90 -4.53 -0.32
N VAL A 51 -12.18 -4.41 -0.64
CA VAL A 51 -13.19 -3.84 0.26
C VAL A 51 -13.80 -4.97 1.08
N ALA A 52 -13.53 -5.00 2.38
CA ALA A 52 -14.25 -5.84 3.33
C ALA A 52 -15.43 -5.04 3.89
N GLY A 53 -16.65 -5.55 3.75
CA GLY A 53 -17.86 -4.85 4.19
C GLY A 53 -19.07 -5.17 3.28
N PRO A 54 -20.22 -4.53 3.54
CA PRO A 54 -21.42 -4.73 2.71
C PRO A 54 -21.19 -4.22 1.27
N ARG A 55 -21.97 -4.76 0.33
CA ARG A 55 -21.94 -4.32 -1.07
C ARG A 55 -22.22 -2.80 -1.13
N GLY A 56 -21.35 -2.06 -1.80
CA GLY A 56 -21.47 -0.60 -1.92
C GLY A 56 -20.95 0.21 -0.73
N ALA A 57 -20.23 -0.42 0.21
CA ALA A 57 -19.56 0.25 1.32
C ALA A 57 -18.51 1.29 0.86
N LEU A 58 -17.89 1.07 -0.30
CA LEU A 58 -16.95 2.01 -0.89
C LEU A 58 -17.59 2.71 -2.09
N LYS A 59 -17.62 4.04 -2.08
CA LYS A 59 -18.19 4.87 -3.16
C LYS A 59 -17.19 5.92 -3.62
N LYS A 60 -17.09 6.13 -4.93
CA LYS A 60 -16.35 7.24 -5.52
C LYS A 60 -17.29 8.45 -5.65
N THR A 61 -16.92 9.58 -5.04
CA THR A 61 -17.76 10.79 -4.98
C THR A 61 -16.97 12.01 -5.39
N TYR A 62 -17.55 12.86 -6.24
CA TYR A 62 -16.95 14.16 -6.56
C TYR A 62 -17.25 15.13 -5.42
N VAL A 63 -16.21 15.74 -4.86
CA VAL A 63 -16.31 16.70 -3.75
C VAL A 63 -15.88 18.07 -4.24
N LYS A 64 -16.84 19.00 -4.29
CA LYS A 64 -16.63 20.37 -4.79
C LYS A 64 -15.54 21.13 -4.04
N ALA A 65 -15.41 20.93 -2.73
CA ALA A 65 -14.42 21.61 -1.89
C ALA A 65 -12.97 21.31 -2.30
N VAL A 66 -12.71 20.10 -2.80
CA VAL A 66 -11.38 19.68 -3.31
C VAL A 66 -11.34 19.60 -4.84
N ARG A 67 -12.43 19.99 -5.51
CA ARG A 67 -12.61 19.95 -6.97
C ARG A 67 -12.21 18.61 -7.60
N GLY A 68 -12.44 17.50 -6.90
CA GLY A 68 -11.92 16.19 -7.29
C GLY A 68 -12.74 15.03 -6.76
N TYR A 69 -12.41 13.82 -7.21
CA TYR A 69 -13.02 12.59 -6.70
C TYR A 69 -12.31 12.12 -5.44
N VAL A 70 -13.09 11.66 -4.47
CA VAL A 70 -12.64 10.96 -3.26
C VAL A 70 -13.32 9.61 -3.17
N TYR A 71 -12.74 8.72 -2.38
CA TYR A 71 -13.36 7.47 -2.00
C TYR A 71 -13.92 7.58 -0.59
N VAL A 72 -15.22 7.33 -0.45
CA VAL A 72 -15.94 7.34 0.83
C VAL A 72 -16.15 5.89 1.24
N LEU A 73 -15.58 5.50 2.38
CA LEU A 73 -15.81 4.21 3.01
C LEU A 73 -16.87 4.39 4.11
N ALA A 74 -18.08 3.90 3.85
CA ALA A 74 -19.21 4.00 4.77
C ALA A 74 -19.59 2.59 5.29
N GLY A 75 -19.63 2.43 6.61
CA GLY A 75 -20.03 1.18 7.23
C GLY A 75 -19.74 1.12 8.72
N THR A 76 -19.74 -0.09 9.26
CA THR A 76 -19.44 -0.37 10.68
C THR A 76 -17.95 -0.62 10.90
N GLY A 77 -17.52 -0.91 12.13
CA GLY A 77 -16.12 -1.27 12.44
C GLY A 77 -15.58 -2.51 11.71
N ALA A 78 -16.44 -3.31 11.07
CA ALA A 78 -16.02 -4.40 10.20
C ALA A 78 -15.64 -3.94 8.78
N THR A 79 -15.96 -2.69 8.41
CA THR A 79 -15.77 -2.16 7.06
C THR A 79 -14.35 -1.63 6.91
N ARG A 80 -13.58 -2.24 6.01
CA ARG A 80 -12.15 -1.93 5.83
C ARG A 80 -11.75 -1.97 4.38
N LEU A 81 -10.78 -1.12 4.03
CA LEU A 81 -10.08 -1.16 2.76
C LEU A 81 -8.71 -1.80 3.00
N CYS A 82 -8.42 -2.94 2.38
CA CYS A 82 -7.24 -3.75 2.65
C CYS A 82 -6.29 -3.79 1.45
N LEU A 83 -4.99 -3.68 1.72
CA LEU A 83 -3.91 -3.90 0.78
C LEU A 83 -2.88 -4.86 1.42
N PRO A 84 -2.43 -5.92 0.74
CA PRO A 84 -2.96 -6.40 -0.54
C PRO A 84 -4.39 -6.92 -0.42
N GLY A 85 -5.13 -6.88 -1.52
CA GLY A 85 -6.49 -7.37 -1.60
C GLY A 85 -6.57 -8.89 -1.41
N GLU A 86 -5.55 -9.62 -1.84
CA GLU A 86 -5.42 -11.05 -1.63
C GLU A 86 -4.60 -11.38 -0.37
N SER A 87 -5.11 -12.28 0.48
CA SER A 87 -4.48 -12.64 1.75
C SER A 87 -3.15 -13.38 1.64
N HIS A 88 -2.85 -13.99 0.50
CA HIS A 88 -1.60 -14.72 0.27
C HIS A 88 -0.46 -13.80 -0.23
N ARG A 89 -0.78 -12.56 -0.62
CA ARG A 89 0.21 -11.61 -1.13
C ARG A 89 0.77 -10.78 0.02
N THR A 90 1.94 -10.21 -0.22
CA THR A 90 2.54 -9.21 0.68
C THR A 90 2.72 -7.90 -0.05
N CYS A 91 2.59 -6.79 0.66
CA CYS A 91 2.93 -5.47 0.17
C CYS A 91 4.31 -5.11 0.74
N LEU A 92 5.33 -4.97 -0.11
CA LEU A 92 6.68 -4.61 0.31
C LEU A 92 6.99 -3.18 -0.17
N LEU A 93 6.97 -2.25 0.78
CA LEU A 93 7.30 -0.86 0.59
C LEU A 93 8.59 -0.55 1.36
N SER A 94 9.53 0.13 0.72
CA SER A 94 10.81 0.51 1.34
C SER A 94 10.81 1.94 1.90
N GLN A 95 9.73 2.69 1.73
CA GLN A 95 9.65 4.09 2.15
C GLN A 95 9.64 4.19 3.69
N ARG A 96 10.43 5.12 4.21
CA ARG A 96 10.52 5.41 5.65
C ARG A 96 9.25 6.03 6.24
N TYR A 97 8.48 6.72 5.41
CA TYR A 97 7.29 7.45 5.83
C TYR A 97 6.08 6.93 5.06
N PHE A 98 4.97 6.78 5.79
CA PHE A 98 3.67 6.48 5.22
C PHE A 98 2.74 7.69 5.45
N VAL A 99 2.16 8.21 4.37
CA VAL A 99 1.27 9.37 4.42
C VAL A 99 -0.11 8.94 3.98
N LEU A 100 -1.11 9.18 4.83
CA LEU A 100 -2.51 8.91 4.55
C LEU A 100 -3.31 10.19 4.67
N GLN A 101 -3.99 10.59 3.59
CA GLN A 101 -4.89 11.74 3.58
C GLN A 101 -6.33 11.25 3.77
N VAL A 102 -6.91 11.52 4.95
CA VAL A 102 -8.29 11.13 5.30
C VAL A 102 -9.05 12.30 5.90
N LEU A 103 -10.34 12.38 5.58
CA LEU A 103 -11.31 13.24 6.27
C LEU A 103 -12.17 12.34 7.16
N VAL A 104 -12.08 12.52 8.48
CA VAL A 104 -12.92 11.82 9.45
C VAL A 104 -14.02 12.78 9.91
N PRO A 105 -15.29 12.54 9.59
CA PRO A 105 -16.38 13.40 10.05
C PRO A 105 -16.48 13.42 11.58
N SER A 106 -16.96 14.54 12.12
CA SER A 106 -17.19 14.66 13.57
C SER A 106 -18.09 13.53 14.08
N GLY A 107 -17.73 12.94 15.22
CA GLY A 107 -18.44 11.81 15.83
C GLY A 107 -18.20 10.45 15.15
N SER A 108 -17.37 10.37 14.11
CA SER A 108 -17.02 9.10 13.47
C SER A 108 -15.74 8.49 14.07
N ALA A 109 -15.72 7.16 14.19
CA ALA A 109 -14.51 6.43 14.53
C ALA A 109 -13.68 6.11 13.27
N PHE A 110 -12.36 6.22 13.37
CA PHE A 110 -11.43 5.85 12.32
C PHE A 110 -10.25 5.09 12.92
N SER A 111 -9.81 4.04 12.23
CA SER A 111 -8.58 3.32 12.55
C SER A 111 -7.89 2.90 11.25
N PHE A 112 -6.58 2.70 11.35
CA PHE A 112 -5.77 2.09 10.31
C PHE A 112 -4.78 1.12 10.96
N GLU A 113 -4.33 0.12 10.21
CA GLU A 113 -3.36 -0.89 10.66
C GLU A 113 -2.27 -1.00 9.59
N LEU A 114 -1.01 -1.12 10.02
CA LEU A 114 0.14 -1.27 9.13
C LEU A 114 1.04 -2.39 9.64
N GLY A 115 1.22 -3.43 8.84
CA GLY A 115 2.22 -4.45 9.10
C GLY A 115 3.62 -3.95 8.69
N VAL A 116 4.60 -4.09 9.58
CA VAL A 116 6.01 -3.76 9.31
C VAL A 116 6.85 -5.02 9.44
N ALA A 117 7.76 -5.23 8.50
CA ALA A 117 8.73 -6.30 8.54
C ALA A 117 10.15 -5.72 8.70
N SER A 118 10.94 -6.34 9.55
CA SER A 118 12.37 -6.06 9.66
C SER A 118 13.17 -6.80 8.58
N GLU A 119 14.43 -6.43 8.40
CA GLU A 119 15.36 -7.11 7.50
C GLU A 119 15.60 -8.58 7.87
N THR A 120 15.43 -8.95 9.15
CA THR A 120 15.54 -10.33 9.64
C THR A 120 14.26 -11.14 9.45
N GLY A 121 13.20 -10.54 8.89
CA GLY A 121 11.92 -11.18 8.63
C GLY A 121 10.93 -11.16 9.80
N GLU A 122 11.28 -10.55 10.94
CA GLU A 122 10.35 -10.34 12.05
C GLU A 122 9.23 -9.37 11.63
N ARG A 123 7.97 -9.71 11.94
CA ARG A 123 6.78 -8.92 11.57
C ARG A 123 6.09 -8.36 12.80
N ARG A 124 5.66 -7.10 12.70
CA ARG A 124 4.91 -6.37 13.74
C ARG A 124 3.71 -5.65 13.11
N ARG A 125 2.73 -5.29 13.93
CA ARG A 125 1.52 -4.56 13.56
C ARG A 125 1.22 -3.48 14.59
#